data_AF-A0A7T0P039-F1
#
_entry.id   AF-A0A7T0P039-F1
#
_cell.length_a   1.000
_cell.length_b   1.000
_cell.length_c   1.000
_cell.angle_alpha   90.00
_cell.angle_beta   90.00
_cell.angle_gamma   90.00
#
_symmetry.space_group_name_H-M   'P 1'
#
loop_
_entity.id
_entity.type
_entity.pdbx_description
1 polymer ?
#
loop_
_entity_poly.entity_id
_entity_poly.type
_entity_poly.pdbx_seq_one_letter_code
_entity_poly.pdbx_strand_id
1 'polypeptide(L)' 'MNDVRPDKAEELVCYCSGTTRLQIQALIDDGVDDLDRISRITGACSGCGSCDTSILELLAEAKRTSAWYVF' A
#
# COMPACT_ATOMS: atom_id res chain seq x y z
N MET A 1 -3.87 -19.32 -20.79
CA MET A 1 -3.83 -17.91 -20.35
C MET A 1 -4.46 -17.88 -18.97
N ASN A 2 -3.84 -17.52 -17.85
CA ASN A 2 -2.60 -16.80 -17.56
C ASN A 2 -2.08 -17.39 -16.23
N ASP A 3 -0.89 -17.97 -16.24
CA ASP A 3 -0.25 -18.53 -15.03
C ASP A 3 0.49 -17.38 -14.32
N VAL A 4 -0.26 -16.53 -13.62
CA VAL A 4 0.35 -15.52 -12.74
C VAL A 4 0.72 -16.25 -11.47
N ARG A 5 1.95 -16.77 -11.43
CA ARG A 5 2.60 -17.18 -10.18
C ARG A 5 2.55 -15.95 -9.26
N PRO A 6 1.89 -16.00 -8.10
CA PRO A 6 1.86 -14.85 -7.21
C PRO A 6 3.21 -14.78 -6.52
N ASP A 7 4.20 -14.16 -7.18
CA ASP A 7 5.20 -13.47 -6.42
C ASP A 7 4.43 -12.47 -5.54
N LYS A 8 4.55 -12.63 -4.23
CA LYS A 8 3.75 -11.92 -3.23
C LYS A 8 3.90 -10.39 -3.29
N ALA A 9 4.62 -9.83 -4.25
CA ALA A 9 4.92 -8.43 -4.39
C ALA A 9 3.83 -7.69 -5.20
N GLU A 10 3.24 -8.33 -6.22
CA GLU A 10 2.17 -7.75 -7.04
C GLU A 10 0.75 -7.96 -6.45
N GLU A 11 0.63 -8.10 -5.13
CA GLU A 11 -0.66 -8.22 -4.48
C GLU A 11 -1.49 -6.94 -4.70
N LEU A 12 -2.60 -7.06 -5.42
CA LEU A 12 -3.56 -5.97 -5.63
C LEU A 12 -4.21 -5.61 -4.30
N VAL A 13 -3.93 -4.40 -3.82
CA VAL A 13 -4.49 -3.86 -2.58
C VAL A 13 -5.82 -3.16 -2.86
N CYS A 14 -5.92 -2.42 -3.97
CA CYS A 14 -7.17 -1.80 -4.40
C CYS A 14 -7.57 -2.29 -5.79
N TYR A 15 -8.67 -3.04 -5.87
CA TYR A 15 -9.25 -3.46 -7.14
C TYR A 15 -9.92 -2.32 -7.92
N CYS A 16 -10.36 -1.25 -7.21
CA CYS A 16 -11.07 -0.13 -7.80
C CYS A 16 -10.14 0.76 -8.67
N SER A 17 -8.94 1.04 -8.18
CA SER A 17 -7.90 1.82 -8.89
C SER A 17 -6.82 0.96 -9.54
N GLY A 18 -6.74 -0.34 -9.20
CA GLY A 18 -5.64 -1.22 -9.62
C GLY A 18 -4.36 -1.00 -8.83
N THR A 19 -4.43 -0.43 -7.63
CA THR A 19 -3.26 -0.15 -6.80
C THR A 19 -2.69 -1.43 -6.19
N THR A 20 -1.39 -1.65 -6.35
CA THR A 20 -0.67 -2.81 -5.79
C THR A 20 0.10 -2.48 -4.52
N ARG A 21 0.45 -3.51 -3.77
CA ARG A 21 1.24 -3.38 -2.53
C ARG A 21 2.61 -2.77 -2.79
N LEU A 22 3.27 -3.15 -3.88
CA LEU A 22 4.55 -2.56 -4.30
C LEU A 22 4.45 -1.05 -4.53
N GLN A 23 3.39 -0.57 -5.17
CA GLN A 23 3.19 0.87 -5.38
C GLN A 23 3.08 1.63 -4.05
N ILE A 24 2.29 1.09 -3.12
CA ILE A 24 2.14 1.68 -1.78
C ILE A 24 3.49 1.67 -1.04
N GLN A 25 4.22 0.55 -1.08
CA GLN A 25 5.53 0.44 -0.43
C GLN A 25 6.55 1.42 -1.01
N ALA A 26 6.56 1.62 -2.33
CA ALA A 26 7.43 2.60 -2.98
C ALA A 26 7.10 4.04 -2.55
N LEU A 27 5.81 4.37 -2.36
CA LEU A 27 5.40 5.67 -1.84
C LEU A 27 5.86 5.87 -0.38
N ILE A 28 5.73 4.83 0.44
CA ILE A 28 6.21 4.85 1.82
C ILE A 28 7.73 5.06 1.89
N ASP A 29 8.48 4.39 1.01
CA ASP A 29 9.94 4.55 0.89
C ASP A 29 10.33 5.97 0.44
N ASP A 30 9.53 6.59 -0.43
CA ASP A 30 9.64 8.01 -0.82
C ASP A 30 9.27 8.99 0.31
N GLY A 31 8.82 8.47 1.47
CA GLY A 31 8.47 9.25 2.65
C GLY A 31 6.99 9.62 2.76
N VAL A 32 6.12 8.96 1.97
CA VAL A 32 4.67 9.13 2.08
C VAL A 32 4.12 8.23 3.18
N ASP A 33 3.83 8.81 4.34
CA ASP A 33 3.33 8.06 5.50
C ASP A 33 1.85 8.32 5.84
N ASP A 34 1.11 8.89 4.89
CA ASP A 34 -0.26 9.36 5.07
C ASP A 34 -1.23 8.75 4.05
N LEU A 35 -2.38 8.28 4.53
CA LEU A 35 -3.41 7.63 3.71
C LEU A 35 -4.01 8.61 2.67
N ASP A 36 -4.24 9.87 3.04
CA ASP A 36 -4.82 10.88 2.14
C ASP A 36 -3.85 11.17 0.99
N ARG A 37 -2.54 11.27 1.28
CA ARG A 37 -1.52 11.37 0.23
C ARG A 37 -1.49 10.15 -0.68
N ILE A 38 -1.49 8.94 -0.13
CA ILE A 38 -1.50 7.71 -0.94
C ILE A 38 -2.74 7.69 -1.83
N SER A 39 -3.90 8.05 -1.29
CA SER A 39 -5.15 8.15 -2.04
C SER A 39 -5.06 9.16 -3.18
N ARG A 40 -4.50 10.36 -2.95
CA ARG A 40 -4.32 11.37 -3.98
C ARG A 40 -3.37 10.95 -5.10
N ILE A 41 -2.33 10.19 -4.78
CA ILE A 41 -1.31 9.77 -5.75
C ILE A 41 -1.79 8.55 -6.54
N THR A 42 -2.39 7.57 -5.86
CA THR A 42 -2.74 6.27 -6.45
C THR A 42 -4.20 6.15 -6.88
N GLY A 43 -5.07 7.03 -6.40
CA GLY A 43 -6.52 6.90 -6.53
C GLY A 43 -7.13 5.79 -5.67
N ALA A 44 -6.34 5.09 -4.84
CA ALA A 44 -6.89 4.15 -3.87
C ALA A 44 -7.78 4.90 -2.86
N CYS A 45 -8.74 4.21 -2.23
CA CYS A 45 -9.65 4.77 -1.22
C CYS A 45 -10.66 5.82 -1.72
N SER A 46 -10.58 6.31 -2.97
CA SER A 46 -11.50 7.32 -3.50
C SER A 46 -12.82 6.75 -4.06
N GLY A 47 -12.92 5.43 -4.17
CA GLY A 47 -14.08 4.73 -4.71
C GLY A 47 -14.83 3.94 -3.64
N CYS A 48 -14.50 2.66 -3.54
CA CYS A 48 -15.19 1.67 -2.71
C CYS A 48 -14.79 1.66 -1.22
N GLY A 49 -13.63 2.24 -0.87
CA GLY A 49 -13.12 2.29 0.52
C GLY A 49 -12.69 0.94 1.13
N SER A 50 -12.80 -0.17 0.41
CA SER A 50 -12.49 -1.50 0.98
C SER A 50 -10.99 -1.73 1.21
N CYS A 51 -10.14 -0.96 0.54
CA CYS A 51 -8.68 -1.06 0.68
C CYS A 51 -8.11 -0.22 1.82
N ASP A 52 -8.92 0.64 2.46
CA ASP A 52 -8.46 1.62 3.46
C ASP A 52 -7.71 0.94 4.61
N THR A 53 -8.30 -0.12 5.15
CA THR A 53 -7.72 -0.92 6.23
C THR A 53 -6.38 -1.52 5.83
N SER A 54 -6.29 -2.10 4.64
CA SER A 54 -5.05 -2.72 4.14
C SER A 54 -3.93 -1.71 3.97
N ILE A 55 -4.22 -0.50 3.48
CA ILE A 55 -3.22 0.57 3.34
C ILE A 55 -2.79 1.09 4.72
N LEU A 56 -3.74 1.26 5.65
CA LEU A 56 -3.43 1.65 7.02
C LEU A 56 -2.55 0.63 7.73
N GLU A 57 -2.77 -0.67 7.52
CA GLU A 57 -1.92 -1.73 8.05
C GLU A 57 -0.49 -1.65 7.48
N LEU A 58 -0.33 -1.45 6.16
CA LEU A 58 0.98 -1.29 5.53
C LEU A 58 1.74 -0.06 6.07
N LEU A 59 1.03 1.05 6.27
CA LEU A 59 1.58 2.26 6.88
C LEU A 59 2.02 2.01 8.34
N ALA A 60 1.20 1.31 9.11
CA ALA A 60 1.52 0.98 10.50
C ALA A 60 2.72 0.02 10.58
N GLU A 61 2.79 -0.99 9.71
CA GLU A 61 3.92 -1.92 9.61
C GLU A 61 5.21 -1.18 9.23
N ALA A 62 5.15 -0.26 8.27
CA ALA A 62 6.30 0.56 7.89
C ALA A 62 6.80 1.44 9.05
N LYS A 63 5.88 2.10 9.78
CA LYS A 63 6.21 2.88 10.98
C LYS A 63 6.82 2.01 12.08
N ARG A 64 6.32 0.78 12.25
CA ARG A 64 6.91 -0.20 13.17
C ARG A 64 8.32 -0.60 12.73
N THR A 65 8.53 -0.84 11.44
CA THR A 65 9.83 -1.25 10.91
C THR A 65 10.90 -0.16 11.14
N SER A 66 10.54 1.12 10.96
CA SER A 66 11.40 2.25 11.34
C SER A 66 11.60 2.38 12.85
N ALA A 67 10.63 1.98 13.67
CA ALA A 67 10.72 2.02 15.13
C ALA A 67 11.57 0.90 15.75
N TRP A 68 11.85 -0.20 15.03
CA TRP A 68 12.76 -1.26 15.49
C TRP A 68 14.25 -0.88 15.34
N TYR A 69 14.58 0.26 14.70
CA TYR A 69 15.95 0.79 14.59
C TYR A 69 16.24 1.88 15.64
N VAL A 70 15.58 1.82 16.81
CA VAL A 70 15.79 2.76 17.95
C VAL A 70 15.82 2.00 19.29
N PHE A 71 16.44 0.82 19.32
CA PHE A 71 16.80 0.12 20.56
C PHE A 71 18.22 -0.41 20.50
#